data_AF-A0A1F7YI14-F1
#
_entry.id   AF-A0A1F7YI14-F1
#
_cell.length_a   1.000
_cell.length_b   1.000
_cell.length_c   1.000
_cell.angle_alpha   90.00
_cell.angle_beta   90.00
_cell.angle_gamma   90.00
#
_symmetry.space_group_name_H-M   'P 1'
#
loop_
_entity.id
_entity.type
_entity.pdbx_description
1 polymer ?
#
loop_
_entity_poly.entity_id
_entity_poly.type
_entity_poly.pdbx_seq_one_letter_code
_entity_poly.pdbx_strand_id
1 'polypeptide(L)' 'MELACGNINYLPGIEVINMAKEEAENGDEEAKKMGAMIIPGGFLLGFGIGLLTGNIAAWMFIGLGAGFMSWAAVSFIRK' A
#
# COMPACT_ATOMS: atom_id res chain seq x y z
N MET A 1 -44.24 12.50 -16.98
CA MET A 1 -44.01 11.05 -16.84
C MET A 1 -42.55 10.84 -17.21
N GLU A 2 -41.65 10.84 -16.23
CA GLU A 2 -40.29 10.33 -16.37
C GLU A 2 -39.71 10.23 -14.95
N LEU A 3 -39.97 9.07 -14.34
CA LEU A 3 -39.26 8.56 -13.19
C LEU A 3 -38.00 7.88 -13.74
N ALA A 4 -36.82 8.30 -13.30
CA ALA A 4 -35.61 7.47 -13.13
C ALA A 4 -34.31 8.30 -13.22
N CYS A 5 -34.11 9.25 -12.30
CA CYS A 5 -32.75 9.50 -11.81
C CYS A 5 -32.70 8.99 -10.37
N GLY A 6 -32.69 7.66 -10.26
CA GLY A 6 -32.37 6.98 -9.02
C GLY A 6 -30.93 7.30 -8.66
N ASN A 7 -30.74 8.35 -7.86
CA ASN A 7 -29.47 8.67 -7.24
C ASN A 7 -29.16 7.60 -6.19
N ILE A 8 -28.41 6.59 -6.62
CA ILE A 8 -27.94 5.45 -5.83
C ILE A 8 -26.99 5.85 -4.68
N ASN A 9 -26.59 7.12 -4.57
CA ASN A 9 -25.71 7.61 -3.50
C ASN A 9 -26.38 7.76 -2.11
N TYR A 10 -27.67 7.44 -1.98
CA TYR A 10 -28.39 7.48 -0.70
C TYR A 10 -28.68 6.10 -0.08
N LEU A 11 -28.10 5.03 -0.63
CA LEU A 11 -28.04 3.77 0.11
C LEU A 11 -26.86 3.83 1.10
N PRO A 12 -27.07 3.59 2.40
CA PRO A 12 -26.01 3.66 3.43
C PRO A 12 -24.90 2.61 3.27
N GLY A 13 -24.93 1.83 2.18
CA GLY A 13 -23.92 0.84 1.80
C GLY A 13 -23.11 1.18 0.53
N ILE A 14 -23.42 2.23 -0.23
CA ILE A 14 -22.64 2.58 -1.44
C ILE A 14 -21.44 3.50 -1.09
N GLU A 15 -21.53 4.29 -0.02
CA GLU A 15 -20.42 5.10 0.47
C GLU A 15 -19.23 4.25 0.90
N VAL A 16 -19.47 3.12 1.59
CA VAL A 16 -18.42 2.16 1.97
C VAL A 16 -17.83 1.41 0.76
N ILE A 17 -18.62 1.21 -0.30
CA ILE A 17 -18.12 0.58 -1.54
C ILE A 17 -17.22 1.56 -2.30
N ASN A 18 -17.58 2.85 -2.33
CA ASN A 18 -16.76 3.89 -2.94
C ASN A 18 -15.46 4.11 -2.14
N MET A 19 -15.50 4.05 -0.81
CA MET A 19 -14.30 4.09 0.05
C MET A 19 -13.39 2.87 -0.16
N ALA A 20 -13.94 1.66 -0.30
CA ALA A 20 -13.15 0.44 -0.52
C ALA A 20 -12.58 0.34 -1.95
N LYS A 21 -13.23 0.96 -2.92
CA LYS A 21 -12.84 0.92 -4.34
C LYS A 21 -11.74 1.93 -4.68
N GLU A 22 -11.68 3.06 -3.98
CA GLU A 22 -10.64 4.08 -4.16
C GLU A 22 -9.25 3.62 -3.70
N GLU A 23 -9.16 2.71 -2.72
CA GLU A 23 -7.88 2.15 -2.26
C GLU A 23 -7.30 1.05 -3.17
N ALA A 24 -8.12 0.41 -3.99
CA ALA A 24 -7.67 -0.66 -4.90
C ALA A 24 -7.26 -0.15 -6.30
N GLU A 25 -7.77 1.01 -6.73
CA GLU A 25 -7.55 1.58 -8.07
C GLU A 25 -6.49 2.70 -8.10
N ASN A 26 -5.75 2.91 -7.00
CA ASN A 26 -4.56 3.78 -6.99
C ASN A 26 -3.24 2.97 -6.91
N GLY A 27 -3.32 1.68 -7.26
CA GLY A 27 -2.20 0.75 -7.26
C GLY A 27 -1.31 0.81 -8.50
N ASP A 28 -1.70 1.56 -9.54
CA ASP A 28 -1.07 1.46 -10.85
C ASP A 28 -0.77 2.86 -11.43
N GLU A 29 0.24 3.54 -10.87
CA GLU A 29 1.01 4.54 -11.62
C GLU A 29 2.45 4.03 -11.74
N GLU A 30 2.63 3.19 -12.74
CA GLU A 30 3.72 2.26 -13.01
C GLU A 30 5.14 2.85 -13.09
N ALA A 31 5.35 4.17 -13.09
CA ALA A 31 6.65 4.73 -13.50
C ALA A 31 7.26 5.84 -12.63
N LYS A 32 6.54 6.38 -11.62
CA LYS A 32 7.09 7.43 -10.72
C LYS A 32 7.19 6.99 -9.24
N LYS A 33 6.56 5.87 -8.88
CA LYS A 33 6.36 5.37 -7.50
C LYS A 33 7.44 4.40 -6.97
N MET A 34 8.46 4.04 -7.75
CA MET A 34 9.45 3.00 -7.37
C MET A 34 10.17 3.25 -6.04
N GLY A 35 10.43 4.51 -5.66
CA GLY A 35 11.05 4.83 -4.36
C GLY A 35 10.08 4.74 -3.18
N ALA A 36 8.79 5.02 -3.40
CA ALA A 36 7.77 5.03 -2.35
C ALA A 36 7.31 3.63 -1.94
N MET A 37 7.53 2.62 -2.79
CA MET A 37 7.08 1.24 -2.54
C MET A 37 8.13 0.36 -1.84
N ILE A 38 9.40 0.79 -1.77
CA ILE A 38 10.48 0.03 -1.12
C ILE A 38 10.24 -0.10 0.40
N ILE A 39 9.75 0.96 1.05
CA ILE A 39 9.49 0.97 2.49
C ILE A 39 8.27 0.10 2.85
N PRO A 40 7.08 0.28 2.23
CA PRO A 40 5.94 -0.60 2.46
C PRO A 40 6.22 -2.06 2.06
N GLY A 41 6.95 -2.28 0.96
CA GLY A 41 7.35 -3.60 0.50
C GLY A 41 8.30 -4.30 1.47
N GLY A 42 9.33 -3.60 1.96
CA GLY A 42 10.24 -4.12 2.99
C GLY A 42 9.54 -4.44 4.31
N PHE A 43 8.58 -3.60 4.72
CA PHE A 43 7.74 -3.84 5.90
C PHE A 43 6.88 -5.10 5.74
N LEU A 44 6.17 -5.25 4.63
CA LEU A 44 5.31 -6.42 4.37
C LEU A 44 6.12 -7.71 4.25
N LEU A 45 7.30 -7.64 3.64
CA LEU A 45 8.20 -8.78 3.51
C LEU A 45 8.79 -9.19 4.87
N GLY A 46 9.19 -8.22 5.69
CA GLY A 46 9.61 -8.45 7.07
C GLY A 46 8.48 -9.00 7.95
N PHE A 47 7.26 -8.51 7.78
CA PHE A 47 6.07 -9.03 8.48
C PHE A 47 5.77 -10.48 8.08
N GLY A 48 5.82 -10.79 6.78
CA GLY A 48 5.63 -12.15 6.27
C GLY A 48 6.64 -13.14 6.86
N ILE A 49 7.94 -12.81 6.83
CA ILE A 49 8.98 -13.67 7.43
C ILE A 49 8.82 -13.74 8.96
N GLY A 50 8.43 -12.64 9.58
CA GLY A 50 8.14 -12.56 11.01
C GLY A 50 7.05 -13.52 11.47
N LEU A 51 6.00 -13.70 10.66
CA LEU A 51 4.95 -14.68 10.92
C LEU A 51 5.45 -16.13 10.86
N LEU A 52 6.34 -16.46 9.91
CA LEU A 52 6.90 -17.81 9.78
C LEU A 52 7.89 -18.16 10.89
N THR A 53 8.63 -17.17 11.39
CA THR A 53 9.70 -17.39 12.38
C THR A 53 9.22 -17.21 13.82
N GLY A 54 7.96 -16.82 14.03
CA GLY A 54 7.36 -16.58 15.34
C GLY A 54 7.87 -15.33 16.06
N ASN A 55 8.67 -14.49 15.41
CA ASN A 55 9.20 -13.25 15.96
C ASN A 55 8.96 -12.06 15.01
N ILE A 56 7.72 -11.60 15.02
CA ILE A 56 7.21 -10.57 14.09
C ILE A 56 7.99 -9.27 14.22
N ALA A 57 8.21 -8.80 15.45
CA ALA A 57 8.87 -7.51 15.70
C ALA A 57 10.28 -7.47 15.12
N ALA A 58 11.09 -8.51 15.36
CA ALA A 58 12.47 -8.55 14.87
C ALA A 58 12.55 -8.48 13.35
N TRP A 59 11.72 -9.27 12.65
CA TRP A 59 11.74 -9.31 11.18
C TRP A 59 11.10 -8.08 10.54
N MET A 60 10.12 -7.44 11.17
CA MET A 60 9.60 -6.15 10.72
C MET A 60 10.66 -5.05 10.79
N PHE A 61 11.42 -4.97 11.88
CA PHE A 61 12.52 -3.99 11.99
C PHE A 61 13.64 -4.26 10.99
N ILE A 62 13.96 -5.53 10.71
CA ILE A 62 14.91 -5.90 9.66
C ILE A 62 14.38 -5.53 8.28
N GLY A 63 13.11 -5.82 7.98
CA GLY A 63 12.48 -5.50 6.70
C GLY A 63 12.39 -3.98 6.44
N LEU A 64 12.01 -3.21 7.46
CA LEU A 64 12.03 -1.73 7.40
C LEU A 64 13.47 -1.20 7.26
N GLY A 65 14.41 -1.71 8.07
CA GLY A 65 15.80 -1.29 8.02
C GLY A 65 16.43 -1.54 6.65
N ALA A 66 16.21 -2.72 6.07
CA ALA A 66 16.66 -3.07 4.72
C ALA A 66 16.00 -2.21 3.63
N GLY A 67 14.71 -1.88 3.78
CA GLY A 67 14.00 -0.97 2.89
C GLY A 67 14.60 0.44 2.88
N PHE A 68 14.82 1.02 4.07
CA PHE A 68 15.47 2.33 4.20
C PHE A 68 16.91 2.33 3.68
N MET A 69 17.67 1.26 3.98
CA MET A 69 19.06 1.12 3.53
C MET A 69 19.14 1.05 2.00
N SER A 70 18.22 0.32 1.36
CA SER A 70 18.14 0.22 -0.10
C SER A 70 17.76 1.55 -0.74
N TRP A 71 16.77 2.25 -0.17
CA TRP A 71 16.38 3.58 -0.66
C TRP A 71 17.51 4.62 -0.52
N ALA A 72 18.23 4.59 0.61
CA ALA A 72 19.38 5.45 0.85
C ALA A 72 20.53 5.15 -0.12
N ALA A 73 20.85 3.88 -0.35
CA ALA A 73 21.88 3.46 -1.31
C ALA A 73 21.55 3.92 -2.74
N VAL A 74 20.30 3.72 -3.19
CA VAL A 74 19.83 4.20 -4.51
C VAL A 74 19.89 5.73 -4.60
N SER A 75 19.50 6.43 -3.53
CA SER A 75 19.54 7.89 -3.48
C SER A 75 20.98 8.44 -3.50
N PHE A 76 21.93 7.72 -2.92
CA PHE A 76 23.35 8.09 -2.93
C PHE A 76 23.99 7.88 -4.31
N ILE A 77 23.60 6.83 -5.04
CA ILE A 77 24.10 6.53 -6.39
C ILE A 77 23.49 7.46 -7.46
N ARG A 78 22.26 7.96 -7.26
CA ARG A 78 21.62 8.91 -8.17
C ARG A 78 22.08 10.37 -8.00
N LYS A 79 22.96 10.65 -7.03
CA LYS A 79 23.47 12.00 -6.73
C LYS A 79 24.86 12.19 -7.30
#